data_AF-A0A3N5IU09-F1
#
_entry.id   AF-A0A3N5IU09-F1
#
_cell.length_a   1.000
_cell.length_b   1.000
_cell.length_c   1.000
_cell.angle_alpha   90.00
_cell.angle_beta   90.00
_cell.angle_gamma   90.00
#
_symmetry.space_group_name_H-M   'P 1'
#
loop_
_entity.id
_entity.type
_entity.pdbx_description
1 polymer ?
#
loop_
_entity_poly.entity_id
_entity_poly.type
_entity_poly.pdbx_seq_one_letter_code
_entity_poly.pdbx_strand_id
1 'polypeptide(L)' 'MTQCLLDEMRERGLVAQISDQAALAEHLAHAPRVLYCGFDPTAESLH' A
#
# COMPACT_ATOMS: atom_id res chain seq x y z
N MET A 1 -20.94 3.90 2.39
CA MET A 1 -20.17 3.56 1.18
C MET A 1 -18.83 3.04 1.65
N THR A 2 -18.33 1.95 1.10
CA THR A 2 -16.99 1.44 1.45
C THR A 2 -15.95 2.39 0.86
N GLN A 3 -15.13 3.04 1.69
CA GLN A 3 -14.06 3.91 1.25
C GLN A 3 -13.01 3.07 0.49
N CYS A 4 -12.39 3.62 -0.55
CA CYS A 4 -11.32 2.94 -1.26
C CYS A 4 -10.06 2.88 -0.37
N LEU A 5 -9.42 1.71 -0.27
CA LEU A 5 -8.21 1.51 0.56
C LEU A 5 -7.12 2.57 0.31
N LEU A 6 -6.90 2.94 -0.95
CA LEU A 6 -5.90 3.94 -1.31
C LEU A 6 -6.26 5.34 -0.79
N ASP A 7 -7.55 5.68 -0.78
CA ASP A 7 -8.02 6.96 -0.26
C ASP A 7 -7.83 7.01 1.26
N GLU A 8 -8.16 5.92 1.98
CA GLU A 8 -7.91 5.82 3.43
C GLU A 8 -6.42 5.96 3.77
N MET A 9 -5.54 5.31 3.00
CA MET A 9 -4.09 5.39 3.21
C MET A 9 -3.58 6.83 2.98
N ARG A 10 -4.14 7.55 1.99
CA ARG A 10 -3.79 8.95 1.73
C ARG A 10 -4.29 9.89 2.81
N GLU A 11 -5.55 9.74 3.25
CA GLU A 11 -6.14 10.54 4.33
C GLU A 11 -5.36 10.40 5.63
N ARG A 12 -4.79 9.21 5.88
CA ARG A 12 -3.90 8.93 7.02
C ARG A 12 -2.47 9.44 6.85
N GLY A 13 -2.11 9.97 5.68
CA GLY A 13 -0.74 10.41 5.37
C GLY A 13 0.26 9.27 5.23
N LEU A 14 -0.19 8.05 4.93
CA LEU A 14 0.65 6.84 4.83
C LEU A 14 1.18 6.56 3.42
N VAL A 15 0.89 7.44 2.45
CA VAL A 15 1.33 7.31 1.06
C VAL A 15 2.34 8.40 0.74
N ALA A 16 3.59 8.01 0.45
CA ALA A 16 4.60 8.93 -0.06
C ALA A 16 4.55 9.05 -1.58
N GLN A 17 4.61 7.92 -2.30
CA GLN A 17 4.62 7.86 -3.76
C GLN A 17 3.89 6.61 -4.25
N ILE A 18 3.29 6.70 -5.43
CA ILE A 18 2.67 5.57 -6.14
C ILE A 18 3.13 5.66 -7.59
N SER A 19 3.56 4.53 -8.17
CA SER A 19 4.04 4.47 -9.56
C SER A 19 2.94 4.80 -10.57
N ASP A 20 1.78 4.16 -10.46
CA ASP A 20 0.56 4.46 -11.23
C ASP A 20 -0.67 4.33 -10.33
N GLN A 21 -1.27 5.46 -9.99
CA GLN A 21 -2.41 5.49 -9.06
C GLN A 21 -3.68 4.92 -9.69
N ALA A 22 -3.94 5.19 -10.97
CA ALA A 22 -5.17 4.76 -11.61
C ALA A 22 -5.15 3.24 -11.83
N ALA A 23 -4.05 2.72 -12.38
CA ALA A 23 -3.88 1.29 -12.59
C ALA A 23 -3.89 0.50 -11.28
N LEU A 24 -3.26 1.03 -10.20
CA LEU A 24 -3.28 0.37 -8.90
C LEU A 24 -4.68 0.35 -8.27
N ALA A 25 -5.43 1.45 -8.35
CA ALA A 25 -6.79 1.51 -7.83
C ALA A 25 -7.71 0.51 -8.54
N GLU A 26 -7.64 0.48 -9.87
CA GLU A 26 -8.36 -0.51 -10.67
C GLU A 26 -7.94 -1.93 -10.27
N HIS A 27 -6.64 -2.20 -10.18
CA HIS A 27 -6.11 -3.51 -9.81
C HIS A 27 -6.62 -3.98 -8.44
N LEU A 28 -6.65 -3.10 -7.43
CA LEU A 28 -7.12 -3.43 -6.08
C LEU A 28 -8.65 -3.61 -6.01
N ALA A 29 -9.42 -2.93 -6.87
CA ALA A 29 -10.88 -3.06 -6.91
C ALA A 29 -11.35 -4.42 -7.48
N HIS A 30 -10.56 -5.05 -8.34
CA HIS A 30 -10.96 -6.27 -9.05
C HIS A 30 -10.83 -7.56 -8.22
N ALA A 31 -9.79 -7.68 -7.38
CA ALA A 31 -9.54 -8.88 -6.58
C ALA A 31 -8.50 -8.62 -5.46
N PRO A 32 -8.47 -9.44 -4.40
CA PRO A 32 -7.40 -9.43 -3.41
C PRO A 32 -6.03 -9.63 -4.05
N ARG A 33 -5.01 -8.92 -3.53
CA ARG A 33 -3.64 -8.93 -4.05
C ARG A 33 -2.66 -9.44 -3.01
N VAL A 34 -1.62 -10.14 -3.48
CA VAL A 34 -0.45 -10.47 -2.66
C VAL A 34 0.53 -9.31 -2.78
N LEU A 35 1.04 -8.84 -1.65
CA LEU A 35 2.03 -7.76 -1.57
C LEU A 35 3.21 -8.21 -0.69
N TYR A 36 4.33 -7.50 -0.80
CA TYR A 36 5.51 -7.76 0.03
C TYR A 36 6.05 -6.46 0.63
N CYS A 37 6.69 -6.57 1.79
CA CYS A 37 7.49 -5.52 2.42
C CYS A 37 8.79 -6.16 2.89
N GLY A 38 9.92 -5.62 2.46
CA GLY A 38 11.25 -6.19 2.73
C GLY A 38 11.93 -5.51 3.90
N PHE A 39 12.67 -6.30 4.68
CA PHE A 39 13.57 -5.81 5.73
C PHE A 39 14.91 -6.52 5.58
N ASP A 40 16.00 -5.75 5.41
CA ASP A 40 17.34 -6.32 5.41
C ASP A 40 17.77 -6.63 6.86
N PRO A 41 18.47 -7.76 7.11
CA PRO A 41 18.88 -8.19 8.45
C PRO A 41 20.09 -7.37 8.95
N THR A 42 19.85 -6.08 9.20
CA THR A 42 20.86 -5.09 9.57
C THR A 42 21.14 -5.02 11.07
N ALA A 43 20.31 -5.68 11.90
CA ALA A 43 20.45 -5.80 13.34
C ALA A 43 19.73 -7.06 13.85
N GLU A 44 19.89 -7.37 15.15
CA GLU A 44 19.22 -8.51 15.80
C GLU A 44 17.69 -8.32 15.95
N SER A 45 17.19 -7.10 15.81
CA SER A 45 15.75 -6.76 15.87
C SER A 45 15.41 -5.55 14.99
N LEU A 46 14.15 -5.44 14.60
CA LEU A 46 13.55 -4.22 14.04
C LEU A 46 13.35 -3.16 15.14
N HIS A 47 13.12 -1.92 14.71
CA HIS A 47 12.84 -0.75 15.56
C HIS A 47 11.57 -0.02 15.09
#